data_AF-A0A4P7GQ66-F1
#
_entry.id   AF-A0A4P7GQ66-F1
#
_cell.length_a   1.000
_cell.length_b   1.000
_cell.length_c   1.000
_cell.angle_alpha   90.00
_cell.angle_beta   90.00
_cell.angle_gamma   90.00
#
_symmetry.space_group_name_H-M   'P 1'
#
loop_
_entity.id
_entity.type
_entity.pdbx_description
1 polymer ?
#
loop_
_entity_poly.entity_id
_entity_poly.type
_entity_poly.pdbx_seq_one_letter_code
_entity_poly.pdbx_strand_id
1 'polypeptide(L)' 'MRVSERRDEGDPHADASRRARIAEVFGEVLPETTDDERDPDVRPDDGGDAWLRAQVPPHHG' A
#
# COMPACT_ATOMS: atom_id res chain seq x y z
N MET A 1 3.56 -4.25 -21.27
CA MET A 1 2.17 -4.24 -20.78
C MET A 1 2.14 -3.34 -19.55
N ARG A 2 1.70 -2.08 -19.66
CA ARG A 2 1.57 -1.17 -18.50
C ARG A 2 0.19 -1.41 -17.89
N VAL A 3 0.15 -1.95 -16.68
CA VAL A 3 -1.08 -1.94 -15.87
C VAL A 3 -1.22 -0.52 -15.34
N SER A 4 -2.04 0.28 -16.03
CA SER A 4 -2.50 1.58 -15.54
C SER A 4 -3.61 1.35 -14.52
N GLU A 5 -3.24 0.96 -13.30
CA GLU A 5 -4.15 0.83 -12.16
C GLU A 5 -4.35 2.21 -11.52
N ARG A 6 -5.15 3.06 -12.16
CA ARG A 6 -5.70 4.27 -11.52
C ARG A 6 -6.98 4.66 -12.22
N ARG A 7 -8.01 3.81 -12.13
CA ARG A 7 -9.33 4.05 -12.71
C ARG A 7 -10.43 3.42 -11.88
N ASP A 8 -10.38 3.63 -10.57
CA ASP A 8 -11.50 3.23 -9.72
C ASP A 8 -11.59 3.96 -8.36
N GLU A 9 -10.88 5.08 -8.20
CA GLU A 9 -11.02 5.87 -6.97
C GLU A 9 -12.33 6.66 -7.05
N GLY A 10 -13.46 6.02 -6.71
CA GLY A 10 -14.75 6.68 -6.53
C GLY A 10 -16.00 5.93 -6.98
N ASP A 11 -15.90 4.76 -7.63
CA ASP A 11 -17.09 3.96 -8.01
C ASP A 11 -17.48 3.00 -6.86
N PRO A 12 -18.65 3.17 -6.22
CA PRO A 12 -19.10 2.30 -5.13
C PRO A 12 -19.25 0.83 -5.56
N HIS A 13 -19.53 0.54 -6.84
CA HIS A 13 -19.66 -0.84 -7.33
C HIS A 13 -18.32 -1.57 -7.40
N ALA A 14 -17.26 -0.85 -7.68
CA ALA A 14 -15.95 -1.43 -7.85
C ALA A 14 -15.17 -1.49 -6.53
N ASP A 15 -15.44 -0.59 -5.58
CA ASP A 15 -15.06 -0.76 -4.17
C ASP A 15 -15.73 -1.99 -3.52
N ALA A 16 -17.01 -2.25 -3.82
CA ALA A 16 -17.70 -3.47 -3.37
C ALA A 16 -17.09 -4.74 -4.00
N SER A 17 -16.79 -4.71 -5.29
CA SER A 17 -16.15 -5.83 -5.99
C SER A 17 -14.73 -6.11 -5.48
N ARG A 18 -13.97 -5.05 -5.17
CA ARG A 18 -12.64 -5.14 -4.55
C ARG A 18 -12.73 -5.77 -3.15
N ARG A 19 -13.68 -5.33 -2.33
CA ARG A 19 -13.92 -5.93 -1.00
C ARG A 19 -14.28 -7.41 -1.08
N ALA A 20 -15.18 -7.80 -1.99
CA ALA A 20 -15.56 -9.20 -2.17
C ALA A 20 -14.36 -10.10 -2.55
N ARG A 21 -13.48 -9.62 -3.45
CA ARG A 21 -12.27 -10.35 -3.83
C ARG A 21 -11.27 -10.51 -2.68
N ILE A 22 -11.16 -9.50 -1.81
CA ILE A 22 -10.32 -9.59 -0.62
C ILE A 22 -10.93 -10.59 0.37
N ALA A 23 -12.24 -10.55 0.59
CA ALA A 23 -12.93 -11.45 1.51
C ALA A 23 -12.87 -12.92 1.06
N GLU A 24 -12.80 -13.20 -0.24
CA GLU A 24 -12.56 -14.55 -0.76
C GLU A 24 -11.26 -15.17 -0.22
N VAL A 25 -10.21 -14.35 -0.07
CA VAL A 25 -8.87 -14.80 0.36
C VAL A 25 -8.72 -14.70 1.88
N PHE A 26 -9.20 -13.61 2.47
CA PHE A 26 -8.92 -13.24 3.86
C PHE A 26 -10.12 -13.42 4.80
N GLY A 27 -11.31 -13.70 4.26
CA GLY A 27 -12.57 -13.67 5.00
C GLY A 27 -13.15 -12.27 5.17
N GLU A 28 -14.36 -12.19 5.71
CA GLU A 28 -15.07 -10.91 5.93
C GLU A 28 -14.44 -10.05 7.03
N VAL A 29 -13.73 -10.69 7.97
CA VAL A 29 -13.05 -10.00 9.07
C VAL A 29 -11.58 -9.81 8.69
N LEU A 30 -11.20 -8.55 8.42
CA LEU A 30 -9.81 -8.21 8.19
C LEU A 30 -9.06 -8.05 9.53
N PRO A 31 -7.77 -8.40 9.57
CA PRO A 31 -6.94 -8.06 10.72
C PRO A 31 -6.91 -6.53 10.90
N GLU A 32 -7.14 -6.08 12.13
CA GLU A 32 -6.96 -4.68 12.50
C GLU A 32 -5.47 -4.42 12.74
N THR A 33 -4.97 -3.30 12.22
CA THR A 33 -3.64 -2.80 12.56
C THR A 33 -3.72 -2.09 13.91
N THR A 34 -2.81 -2.41 14.83
CA THR A 34 -2.72 -1.75 16.13
C THR A 34 -2.25 -0.30 15.98
N ASP A 35 -2.37 0.50 17.04
CA ASP A 35 -1.98 1.91 17.00
C ASP A 35 -0.46 2.10 16.90
N ASP A 36 0.32 1.19 17.46
CA ASP A 36 1.79 1.22 17.45
C ASP A 36 2.40 0.92 16.08
N GLU A 37 1.69 0.21 15.21
CA GLU A 37 2.12 -0.06 13.82
C GLU A 37 1.78 1.10 12.86
N ARG A 38 0.90 2.02 13.28
CA ARG A 38 0.51 3.20 12.49
C ARG A 38 1.36 4.37 12.90
N ASP A 39 2.33 4.74 12.07
CA ASP A 39 3.04 6.00 12.24
C ASP A 39 2.12 7.17 11.83
N PRO A 40 1.66 8.03 12.78
CA PRO A 40 0.76 9.14 12.48
C PRO A 40 1.43 10.25 11.66
N ASP A 41 2.77 10.26 11.57
CA ASP A 41 3.56 11.29 10.90
C ASP A 41 4.13 10.86 9.54
N VAL A 42 3.86 9.62 9.09
CA VAL A 42 4.26 9.19 7.75
C VAL A 42 3.41 9.89 6.70
N ARG A 43 3.94 11.02 6.21
CA ARG A 43 3.49 11.59 4.93
C ARG A 43 3.98 10.72 3.78
N PRO A 44 3.12 10.45 2.78
CA PRO A 44 3.57 9.75 1.59
C PRO A 44 4.58 10.65 0.86
N ASP A 45 5.83 10.19 0.81
CA ASP A 45 6.85 10.54 -0.21
C ASP A 45 7.96 11.56 0.12
N ASP A 46 8.02 12.21 1.30
CA ASP A 46 9.00 13.30 1.46
C ASP A 46 10.44 12.84 1.81
N GLY A 47 10.67 11.58 2.22
CA GLY A 47 11.99 11.15 2.72
C GLY A 47 12.38 9.67 2.58
N GLY A 48 11.45 8.77 2.29
CA GLY A 48 11.73 7.32 2.24
C GLY A 48 12.68 6.93 1.10
N ASP A 49 12.47 7.54 -0.05
CA ASP A 49 13.21 7.27 -1.28
C ASP A 49 14.67 7.74 -1.21
N ALA A 50 14.92 8.85 -0.52
CA ALA A 50 16.27 9.38 -0.29
C ALA A 50 17.03 8.51 0.72
N TRP A 51 16.36 8.07 1.79
CA TRP A 51 16.94 7.17 2.79
C TRP A 51 17.31 5.81 2.18
N LEU A 52 16.43 5.21 1.37
CA LEU A 52 16.68 3.93 0.70
C LEU A 52 17.90 3.97 -0.23
N ARG A 53 18.06 5.06 -1.00
CA ARG A 53 19.23 5.24 -1.88
C ARG A 53 20.54 5.41 -1.10
N ALA A 54 20.48 5.96 0.11
CA ALA A 54 21.64 6.07 1.00
C ALA A 54 22.09 4.73 1.62
N GLN A 55 21.25 3.68 1.55
CA GLN A 55 21.57 2.35 2.07
C GLN A 55 22.32 1.45 1.07
N VAL A 56 22.70 1.94 -0.12
CA VAL A 56 23.42 1.12 -1.10
C VAL A 56 24.85 0.83 -0.62
N PRO A 57 25.26 -0.45 -0.45
CA PRO A 57 26.61 -0.79 -0.02
C PRO A 57 27.69 -0.34 -1.02
N PRO A 58 28.89 0.04 -0.55
CA PRO A 58 29.94 0.69 -1.37
C PRO A 58 30.62 -0.23 -2.41
N HIS A 59 30.27 -1.52 -2.45
CA HIS A 59 30.85 -2.51 -3.36
C HIS A 59 29.88 -2.97 -4.46
N HIS A 60 28.86 -2.17 -4.78
CA HIS A 60 28.09 -2.36 -6.01
C HIS A 60 28.79 -1.61 -7.16
N GLY A 61 29.87 -2.21 -7.64
CA GLY A 61 30.60 -1.86 -8.86
C GLY A 61 31.09 -3.13 -9.53
#